data_AF-A0A2N6NWZ0-F1
#
_entry.id   AF-A0A2N6NWZ0-F1
#
_cell.length_a   1.000
_cell.length_b   1.000
_cell.length_c   1.000
_cell.angle_alpha   90.00
_cell.angle_beta   90.00
_cell.angle_gamma   90.00
#
_symmetry.space_group_name_H-M   'P 1'
#
loop_
_entity.id
_entity.type
_entity.pdbx_description
1 polymer ?
#
loop_
_entity_poly.entity_id
_entity_poly.type
_entity_poly.pdbx_seq_one_letter_code
_entity_poly.pdbx_strand_id
1 'polypeptide(L)'
;MYEVFLTSVVEDADFTSACSVLEGLCSMKAWESVVRVIYYQGPQRPAGLSNQTSIEKPIRKNVAPLWRELHQNLSRQSFIIQARYEVLKDRDFGETAKPMELDATPGILRWADFPDPAHGKPLLTQRKMVELWDQRALPSLLRENQHRFKGEMMEETYRFFRDEVEFSLTKQYFLHPIEGQGVVGPAVQLPAWDKLTPVDMQKRWIMQVRTHVLQDNKPDEIRKAQDKLMALRNELDGVFDFRTIDRKVHDTRIAMRQQGVQALPQKVMIGKK
;
A
#
# COMPACT_ATOMS: atom_id res chain seq x y z
N MET A 1 6.38 -11.44 3.96
CA MET A 1 6.29 -11.79 2.51
C MET A 1 7.17 -10.83 1.73
N TYR A 2 7.69 -11.24 0.58
CA TYR A 2 8.59 -10.42 -0.24
C TYR A 2 8.01 -10.27 -1.66
N GLU A 3 7.77 -9.04 -2.08
CA GLU A 3 7.15 -8.68 -3.35
C GLU A 3 8.24 -8.30 -4.36
N VAL A 4 8.13 -8.79 -5.58
CA VAL A 4 8.93 -8.34 -6.73
C VAL A 4 7.95 -7.95 -7.83
N PHE A 5 8.13 -6.78 -8.44
CA PHE A 5 7.22 -6.29 -9.46
C PHE A 5 7.87 -5.41 -10.53
N LEU A 6 7.24 -5.41 -11.70
CA LEU A 6 7.47 -4.49 -12.81
C LEU A 6 6.33 -3.46 -12.83
N THR A 7 6.62 -2.27 -13.35
CA THR A 7 5.60 -1.21 -13.53
C THR A 7 5.57 -0.73 -14.97
N SER A 8 4.36 -0.55 -15.50
CA SER A 8 4.09 0.10 -16.78
C SER A 8 2.93 1.09 -16.60
N VAL A 9 2.73 1.96 -17.58
CA VAL A 9 1.63 2.93 -17.62
C VAL A 9 0.84 2.67 -18.89
N VAL A 10 -0.48 2.55 -18.75
CA VAL A 10 -1.42 2.34 -19.84
C VAL A 10 -2.29 3.58 -19.96
N GLU A 11 -2.35 4.18 -21.16
CA GLU A 11 -3.21 5.32 -21.42
C GLU A 11 -4.69 4.93 -21.32
N ASP A 12 -5.56 5.88 -20.93
CA ASP A 12 -6.97 5.58 -20.69
C ASP A 12 -7.68 5.04 -21.96
N ALA A 13 -7.29 5.55 -23.13
CA ALA A 13 -7.80 5.11 -24.42
C ALA A 13 -7.44 3.65 -24.75
N ASP A 14 -6.30 3.16 -24.23
CA ASP A 14 -5.80 1.82 -24.50
C ASP A 14 -6.21 0.79 -23.43
N PHE A 15 -6.93 1.22 -22.39
CA PHE A 15 -7.34 0.37 -21.28
C PHE A 15 -8.06 -0.91 -21.73
N THR A 16 -9.04 -0.78 -22.63
CA THR A 16 -9.81 -1.93 -23.13
C THR A 16 -8.93 -2.91 -23.90
N SER A 17 -7.99 -2.39 -24.70
CA SER A 17 -7.01 -3.20 -25.44
C SER A 17 -6.06 -3.92 -24.49
N ALA A 18 -5.53 -3.23 -23.48
CA ALA A 18 -4.68 -3.80 -22.45
C ALA A 18 -5.40 -4.93 -21.69
N CYS A 19 -6.65 -4.71 -21.28
CA CYS A 19 -7.48 -5.76 -20.68
C CYS A 19 -7.64 -6.94 -21.62
N SER A 20 -7.98 -6.73 -22.89
CA SER A 20 -8.16 -7.81 -23.87
C SER A 20 -6.90 -8.67 -24.05
N VAL A 21 -5.72 -8.03 -24.10
CA VAL A 21 -4.43 -8.74 -24.13
C VAL A 21 -4.25 -9.58 -22.87
N LEU A 22 -4.46 -8.99 -21.69
CA LEU A 22 -4.27 -9.69 -20.42
C LEU A 22 -5.28 -10.82 -20.23
N GLU A 23 -6.50 -10.66 -20.72
CA GLU A 23 -7.51 -11.72 -20.75
C GLU A 23 -7.07 -12.91 -21.61
N GLY A 24 -6.53 -12.64 -22.80
CA GLY A 24 -5.97 -13.67 -23.67
C GLY A 24 -4.76 -14.36 -23.03
N LEU A 25 -3.84 -13.57 -22.48
CA LEU A 25 -2.61 -14.05 -21.84
C LEU A 25 -2.88 -14.91 -20.60
N CYS A 26 -3.81 -14.49 -19.75
CA CYS A 26 -4.15 -15.15 -18.49
C CYS A 26 -5.28 -16.17 -18.63
N SER A 27 -5.92 -16.24 -19.81
CA SER A 27 -7.09 -17.09 -20.08
C SER A 27 -8.22 -16.90 -19.06
N MET A 28 -8.42 -15.67 -18.60
CA MET A 28 -9.46 -15.32 -17.63
C MET A 28 -9.96 -13.90 -17.84
N LYS A 29 -11.20 -13.63 -17.40
CA LYS A 29 -11.72 -12.27 -17.31
C LYS A 29 -11.09 -11.52 -16.14
N ALA A 30 -11.07 -10.20 -16.23
CA ALA A 30 -10.57 -9.36 -15.16
C ALA A 30 -11.41 -9.55 -13.89
N TRP A 31 -10.74 -9.68 -12.75
CA TRP A 31 -11.36 -9.47 -11.45
C TRP A 31 -11.35 -7.97 -11.15
N GLU A 32 -12.50 -7.32 -11.33
CA GLU A 32 -12.71 -5.92 -10.95
C GLU A 32 -12.97 -5.80 -9.44
N SER A 33 -12.31 -4.84 -8.79
CA SER A 33 -12.58 -4.48 -7.40
C SER A 33 -12.39 -2.99 -7.19
N VAL A 34 -13.18 -2.42 -6.29
CA VAL A 34 -12.95 -1.06 -5.77
C VAL A 34 -12.61 -1.15 -4.30
N VAL A 35 -11.55 -0.45 -3.90
CA VAL A 35 -11.02 -0.48 -2.55
C VAL A 35 -10.92 0.94 -2.01
N ARG A 36 -11.52 1.16 -0.85
CA ARG A 36 -11.26 2.33 -0.01
C ARG A 36 -9.95 2.12 0.74
N VAL A 37 -8.97 2.99 0.50
CA VAL A 37 -7.65 2.93 1.13
C VAL A 37 -7.53 4.09 2.12
N ILE A 38 -7.39 3.77 3.39
CA ILE A 38 -7.25 4.73 4.49
C ILE A 38 -5.81 4.70 5.00
N TYR A 39 -5.14 5.84 4.97
CA TYR A 39 -3.75 5.98 5.35
C TYR A 39 -3.60 6.44 6.80
N TYR A 40 -2.75 5.74 7.54
CA TYR A 40 -2.41 6.05 8.91
C TYR A 40 -0.91 6.26 9.05
N GLN A 41 -0.53 7.42 9.56
CA GLN A 41 0.84 7.76 9.90
C GLN A 41 1.17 7.22 11.29
N GLY A 42 2.21 6.39 11.39
CA GLY A 42 2.73 5.91 12.68
C GLY A 42 3.25 7.02 13.61
N PRO A 43 3.48 6.69 14.90
CA PRO A 43 3.93 7.63 15.92
C PRO A 43 5.33 8.19 15.61
N GLN A 44 5.70 9.34 16.19
CA GLN A 44 7.05 9.90 16.00
C GLN A 44 8.17 9.02 16.61
N ARG A 45 7.85 8.34 17.72
CA ARG A 45 8.71 7.34 18.34
C ARG A 45 8.16 5.96 17.98
N PRO A 46 8.86 5.16 17.17
CA PRO A 46 8.45 3.80 16.84
C PRO A 46 8.21 2.98 18.12
N ALA A 47 7.09 2.27 18.19
CA ALA A 47 6.69 1.48 19.36
C ALA A 47 5.96 0.17 18.99
N GLY A 48 5.88 -0.13 17.69
CA GLY A 48 5.16 -1.30 17.20
C GLY A 48 3.65 -1.19 17.39
N LEU A 49 3.00 -2.36 17.39
CA LEU A 49 1.60 -2.54 17.79
C LEU A 49 1.55 -3.25 19.14
N SER A 50 1.84 -2.50 20.20
CA SER A 50 1.95 -3.00 21.57
C SER A 50 0.58 -3.12 22.25
N ASN A 51 -0.37 -2.24 21.92
CA ASN A 51 -1.75 -2.36 22.36
C ASN A 51 -2.53 -3.27 21.40
N GLN A 52 -3.07 -4.37 21.92
CA GLN A 52 -3.77 -5.39 21.14
C GLN A 52 -5.21 -5.60 21.62
N THR A 53 -5.79 -4.58 22.25
CA THR A 53 -7.14 -4.66 22.82
C THR A 53 -8.19 -4.85 21.73
N SER A 54 -8.04 -4.14 20.61
CA SER A 54 -8.90 -4.28 19.42
C SER A 54 -8.58 -5.48 18.51
N ILE A 55 -7.60 -6.32 18.85
CA ILE A 55 -7.33 -7.54 18.06
C ILE A 55 -8.28 -8.66 18.54
N GLU A 56 -9.07 -9.20 17.61
CA GLU A 56 -9.93 -10.34 17.89
C GLU A 56 -9.12 -11.57 18.32
N LYS A 57 -9.52 -12.16 19.45
CA LYS A 57 -8.91 -13.36 20.02
C LYS A 57 -9.89 -14.54 19.94
N PRO A 58 -9.41 -15.77 19.66
CA PRO A 58 -8.01 -16.15 19.46
C PRO A 58 -7.48 -15.81 18.05
N ILE A 59 -6.21 -15.42 17.97
CA ILE A 59 -5.55 -15.16 16.69
C ILE A 59 -5.31 -16.48 15.95
N ARG A 60 -5.71 -16.56 14.67
CA ARG A 60 -5.48 -17.73 13.81
C ARG A 60 -3.98 -18.02 13.69
N LYS A 61 -3.59 -19.31 13.74
CA LYS A 61 -2.18 -19.75 13.78
C LYS A 61 -1.34 -19.26 12.60
N ASN A 62 -1.93 -19.13 11.41
CA ASN A 62 -1.27 -18.63 10.20
C ASN A 62 -1.10 -17.10 10.18
N VAL A 63 -1.87 -16.36 10.98
CA VAL A 63 -1.86 -14.88 11.02
C VAL A 63 -0.94 -14.36 12.14
N ALA A 64 -0.79 -15.13 13.23
CA ALA A 64 0.05 -14.74 14.36
C ALA A 64 1.52 -14.39 13.99
N PRO A 65 2.21 -15.11 13.07
CA PRO A 65 3.55 -14.72 12.62
C PRO A 65 3.57 -13.35 11.91
N LEU A 66 2.55 -13.05 11.11
CA LEU A 66 2.43 -11.78 10.38
C LEU A 66 2.22 -10.60 11.35
N TRP A 67 1.42 -10.79 12.40
CA TRP A 67 1.29 -9.80 13.48
C TRP A 67 2.61 -9.52 14.18
N ARG A 68 3.40 -10.56 14.47
CA ARG A 68 4.72 -10.42 15.10
C ARG A 68 5.71 -9.69 14.18
N GLU A 69 5.72 -10.05 12.91
CA GLU A 69 6.55 -9.41 11.88
C GLU A 69 6.19 -7.93 11.73
N LEU A 70 4.89 -7.61 11.62
CA LEU A 70 4.42 -6.23 11.56
C LEU A 70 4.83 -5.44 12.80
N HIS A 71 4.59 -6.00 14.00
CA HIS A 71 5.00 -5.37 15.25
C HIS A 71 6.51 -5.08 15.26
N GLN A 72 7.35 -6.06 14.89
CA GLN A 72 8.80 -5.89 14.88
C GLN A 72 9.27 -4.79 13.93
N ASN A 73 8.69 -4.71 12.72
CA ASN A 73 9.04 -3.66 11.76
C ASN A 73 8.62 -2.27 12.26
N LEU A 74 7.39 -2.15 12.78
CA LEU A 74 6.86 -0.88 13.31
C LEU A 74 7.51 -0.45 14.66
N SER A 75 8.18 -1.37 15.36
CA SER A 75 8.98 -1.06 16.55
C SER A 75 10.35 -0.46 16.21
N ARG A 76 10.86 -0.67 14.99
CA ARG A 76 12.18 -0.17 14.56
C ARG A 76 12.08 1.20 13.88
N GLN A 77 11.02 1.41 13.12
CA GLN A 77 10.84 2.58 12.28
C GLN A 77 9.34 2.86 12.15
N SER A 78 8.97 4.14 12.05
CA SER A 78 7.58 4.54 11.83
C SER A 78 7.29 4.63 10.34
N PHE A 79 6.11 4.15 9.94
CA PHE A 79 5.66 4.09 8.56
C PHE A 79 4.26 4.66 8.41
N ILE A 80 3.91 5.02 7.18
CA ILE A 80 2.53 5.14 6.76
C ILE A 80 2.03 3.73 6.41
N ILE A 81 0.96 3.30 7.05
CA ILE A 81 0.30 2.00 6.80
C ILE A 81 -1.13 2.21 6.32
N GLN A 82 -1.70 1.18 5.72
CA GLN A 82 -3.00 1.24 5.06
C GLN A 82 -4.00 0.32 5.75
N ALA A 83 -5.18 0.83 6.06
CA ALA A 83 -6.38 0.01 6.26
C ALA A 83 -7.17 0.04 4.94
N ARG A 84 -7.47 -1.14 4.38
CA ARG A 84 -8.09 -1.28 3.07
C ARG A 84 -9.43 -2.01 3.19
N TYR A 85 -10.46 -1.46 2.59
CA TYR A 85 -11.83 -1.99 2.63
C TYR A 85 -12.38 -2.12 1.23
N GLU A 86 -12.88 -3.29 0.89
CA GLU A 86 -13.60 -3.48 -0.37
C GLU A 86 -14.94 -2.75 -0.31
N VAL A 87 -15.25 -2.02 -1.38
CA VAL A 87 -16.49 -1.26 -1.55
C VAL A 87 -17.09 -1.57 -2.92
N LEU A 88 -18.40 -1.46 -3.04
CA LEU A 88 -19.13 -1.70 -4.27
C LEU A 88 -19.71 -0.39 -4.80
N LYS A 89 -19.44 -0.08 -6.08
CA LYS A 89 -19.88 1.14 -6.75
C LYS A 89 -21.39 1.40 -6.59
N ASP A 90 -22.19 0.34 -6.69
CA ASP A 90 -23.67 0.43 -6.68
C ASP A 90 -24.28 0.42 -5.27
N ARG A 91 -23.48 0.19 -4.22
CA ARG A 91 -23.97 0.05 -2.83
C ARG A 91 -23.46 1.13 -1.89
N ASP A 92 -22.19 1.48 -2.00
CA ASP A 92 -21.46 2.21 -0.95
C ASP A 92 -21.25 3.70 -1.26
N PHE A 93 -21.61 4.15 -2.46
CA PHE A 93 -21.38 5.52 -2.94
C PHE A 93 -22.67 6.32 -3.03
N GLY A 94 -22.60 7.64 -2.80
CA GLY A 94 -23.73 8.57 -2.92
C GLY A 94 -24.50 8.78 -1.62
N GLU A 95 -25.43 9.74 -1.61
CA GLU A 95 -26.10 10.24 -0.40
C GLU A 95 -27.04 9.22 0.26
N THR A 96 -27.55 8.26 -0.51
CA THR A 96 -28.48 7.22 -0.02
C THR A 96 -27.77 5.96 0.45
N ALA A 97 -26.46 5.83 0.21
CA ALA A 97 -25.70 4.67 0.64
C ALA A 97 -25.58 4.63 2.17
N LYS A 98 -25.69 3.44 2.76
CA LYS A 98 -25.50 3.30 4.21
C LYS A 98 -24.02 3.52 4.56
N PRO A 99 -23.69 4.38 5.54
CA PRO A 99 -22.32 4.54 6.01
C PRO A 99 -21.68 3.21 6.40
N MET A 100 -20.44 3.02 6.00
CA MET A 100 -19.66 1.83 6.39
C MET A 100 -19.16 2.00 7.83
N GLU A 101 -19.56 1.06 8.69
CA GLU A 101 -19.01 0.93 10.04
C GLU A 101 -17.61 0.30 9.98
N LEU A 102 -16.57 1.14 9.86
CA LEU A 102 -15.19 0.69 9.59
C LEU A 102 -14.61 -0.26 10.66
N ASP A 103 -14.97 -0.08 11.93
CA ASP A 103 -14.50 -0.97 13.00
C ASP A 103 -15.23 -2.32 12.99
N ALA A 104 -16.48 -2.37 12.52
CA ALA A 104 -17.25 -3.61 12.41
C ALA A 104 -16.98 -4.38 11.11
N THR A 105 -16.48 -3.70 10.07
CA THR A 105 -16.25 -4.27 8.75
C THR A 105 -14.86 -4.92 8.70
N PRO A 106 -14.72 -6.18 8.25
CA PRO A 106 -13.41 -6.76 7.98
C PRO A 106 -12.68 -6.00 6.87
N GLY A 107 -11.41 -5.71 7.08
CA GLY A 107 -10.53 -5.08 6.10
C GLY A 107 -9.15 -5.74 6.07
N ILE A 108 -8.24 -5.12 5.33
CA ILE A 108 -6.85 -5.57 5.19
C ILE A 108 -5.95 -4.51 5.82
N LEU A 109 -5.12 -4.92 6.77
CA LEU A 109 -4.03 -4.08 7.27
C LEU A 109 -2.77 -4.36 6.44
N ARG A 110 -2.31 -3.35 5.70
CA ARG A 110 -1.17 -3.46 4.77
C ARG A 110 -0.02 -2.56 5.19
N TRP A 111 1.16 -3.16 5.27
CA TRP A 111 2.45 -2.49 5.41
C TRP A 111 3.38 -2.93 4.27
N ALA A 112 4.14 -1.98 3.73
CA ALA A 112 5.17 -2.23 2.72
C ALA A 112 6.42 -1.43 3.10
N ASP A 113 7.57 -2.09 3.00
CA ASP A 113 8.87 -1.49 3.31
C ASP A 113 9.38 -0.63 2.14
N PHE A 114 10.43 0.14 2.42
CA PHE A 114 11.16 0.87 1.40
C PHE A 114 11.84 -0.11 0.43
N PRO A 115 11.68 0.01 -0.89
CA PRO A 115 12.25 -0.96 -1.81
C PRO A 115 13.78 -1.02 -1.78
N ASP A 116 14.32 -2.19 -2.08
CA ASP A 116 15.76 -2.40 -2.16
C ASP A 116 16.38 -1.57 -3.30
N PRO A 117 17.68 -1.22 -3.22
CA PRO A 117 18.36 -0.60 -4.34
C PRO A 117 18.38 -1.55 -5.54
N ALA A 118 18.28 -1.00 -6.76
CA ALA A 118 18.42 -1.79 -7.97
C ALA A 118 19.86 -2.32 -8.08
N HIS A 119 20.03 -3.63 -7.96
CA HIS A 119 21.31 -4.32 -8.21
C HIS A 119 21.20 -5.12 -9.51
N GLY A 120 21.78 -4.63 -10.60
CA GLY A 120 21.89 -5.35 -11.88
C GLY A 120 20.59 -5.52 -12.69
N LYS A 121 19.41 -5.25 -12.13
CA LYS A 121 18.10 -5.32 -12.82
C LYS A 121 17.27 -4.05 -12.55
N PRO A 122 17.48 -2.94 -13.27
CA PRO A 122 16.96 -1.61 -12.93
C PRO A 122 15.44 -1.46 -13.00
N LEU A 123 14.73 -2.38 -13.65
CA LEU A 123 13.28 -2.30 -13.87
C LEU A 123 12.46 -2.99 -12.78
N LEU A 124 13.07 -3.87 -11.99
CA LEU A 124 12.38 -4.58 -10.94
C LEU A 124 12.42 -3.76 -9.67
N THR A 125 11.24 -3.53 -9.10
CA THR A 125 11.12 -3.08 -7.72
C THR A 125 10.89 -4.29 -6.84
N GLN A 126 11.60 -4.36 -5.73
CA GLN A 126 11.45 -5.44 -4.77
C GLN A 126 11.46 -4.91 -3.35
N ARG A 127 10.60 -5.46 -2.50
CA ARG A 127 10.45 -4.99 -1.12
C ARG A 127 9.78 -6.03 -0.25
N LYS A 128 9.97 -5.88 1.05
CA LYS A 128 9.21 -6.62 2.05
C LYS A 128 7.81 -6.03 2.23
N MET A 129 6.83 -6.89 2.49
CA MET A 129 5.47 -6.47 2.82
C MET A 129 4.79 -7.45 3.79
N VAL A 130 3.78 -6.92 4.48
CA VAL A 130 2.87 -7.67 5.35
C VAL A 130 1.45 -7.25 5.03
N GLU A 131 0.59 -8.23 4.78
CA GLU A 131 -0.86 -8.05 4.63
C GLU A 131 -1.59 -8.97 5.59
N LEU A 132 -2.38 -8.37 6.48
CA LEU A 132 -3.25 -9.08 7.40
C LEU A 132 -4.67 -8.94 6.88
N TRP A 133 -5.17 -10.02 6.27
CA TRP A 133 -6.51 -10.10 5.68
C TRP A 133 -7.57 -10.39 6.74
N ASP A 134 -8.82 -9.99 6.47
CA ASP A 134 -9.99 -10.22 7.33
C ASP A 134 -9.82 -9.71 8.78
N GLN A 135 -9.23 -8.53 8.96
CA GLN A 135 -9.06 -7.91 10.27
C GLN A 135 -10.16 -6.88 10.54
N ARG A 136 -10.75 -6.92 11.75
CA ARG A 136 -11.74 -5.95 12.22
C ARG A 136 -11.09 -4.91 13.14
N ALA A 137 -11.85 -3.88 13.49
CA ALA A 137 -11.45 -2.81 14.41
C ALA A 137 -10.13 -2.11 14.03
N LEU A 138 -9.81 -2.03 12.72
CA LEU A 138 -8.55 -1.46 12.26
C LEU A 138 -8.38 0.02 12.66
N PRO A 139 -9.36 0.92 12.47
CA PRO A 139 -9.28 2.30 12.95
C PRO A 139 -9.00 2.38 14.45
N SER A 140 -9.73 1.60 15.25
CA SER A 140 -9.55 1.56 16.70
C SER A 140 -8.17 1.05 17.10
N LEU A 141 -7.73 -0.10 16.56
CA LEU A 141 -6.39 -0.65 16.76
C LEU A 141 -5.28 0.36 16.43
N LEU A 142 -5.40 1.04 15.30
CA LEU A 142 -4.39 1.99 14.85
C LEU A 142 -4.35 3.22 15.76
N ARG A 143 -5.51 3.75 16.17
CA ARG A 143 -5.62 4.87 17.12
C ARG A 143 -5.06 4.51 18.50
N GLU A 144 -5.35 3.32 19.01
CA GLU A 144 -4.81 2.80 20.28
C GLU A 144 -3.29 2.73 20.29
N ASN A 145 -2.69 2.47 19.12
CA ASN A 145 -1.24 2.44 18.92
C ASN A 145 -0.69 3.76 18.38
N GLN A 146 -1.38 4.88 18.64
CA GLN A 146 -0.94 6.25 18.32
C GLN A 146 -0.68 6.51 16.83
N HIS A 147 -1.25 5.70 15.94
CA HIS A 147 -1.27 6.01 14.52
C HIS A 147 -2.34 7.06 14.25
N ARG A 148 -2.00 8.06 13.45
CA ARG A 148 -2.87 9.19 13.13
C ARG A 148 -3.35 9.09 11.69
N PHE A 149 -4.63 9.32 11.47
CA PHE A 149 -5.18 9.44 10.12
C PHE A 149 -4.40 10.49 9.32
N LYS A 150 -4.06 10.15 8.07
CA LYS A 150 -3.31 11.03 7.15
C LYS A 150 -4.13 11.41 5.91
N GLY A 151 -5.06 10.56 5.51
CA GLY A 151 -5.87 10.76 4.32
C GLY A 151 -6.46 9.45 3.84
N GLU A 152 -7.21 9.52 2.76
CA GLU A 152 -7.81 8.36 2.12
C GLU A 152 -8.01 8.59 0.62
N MET A 153 -8.15 7.49 -0.11
CA MET A 153 -8.39 7.49 -1.55
C MET A 153 -9.23 6.27 -1.93
N MET A 154 -9.82 6.31 -3.12
CA MET A 154 -10.38 5.13 -3.78
C MET A 154 -9.36 4.55 -4.75
N GLU A 155 -9.32 3.22 -4.82
CA GLU A 155 -8.49 2.48 -5.75
C GLU A 155 -9.40 1.54 -6.55
N GLU A 156 -9.47 1.75 -7.86
CA GLU A 156 -10.11 0.85 -8.81
C GLU A 156 -9.03 -0.09 -9.38
N THR A 157 -9.29 -1.39 -9.33
CA THR A 157 -8.31 -2.39 -9.75
C THR A 157 -8.94 -3.46 -10.61
N TYR A 158 -8.27 -3.81 -11.71
CA TYR A 158 -8.56 -4.96 -12.55
C TYR A 158 -7.40 -5.95 -12.44
N ARG A 159 -7.66 -7.15 -11.91
CA ARG A 159 -6.63 -8.19 -11.69
C ARG A 159 -6.78 -9.36 -12.64
N PHE A 160 -5.66 -9.91 -13.04
CA PHE A 160 -5.54 -11.15 -13.81
C PHE A 160 -4.42 -11.99 -13.20
N PHE A 161 -4.52 -13.31 -13.33
CA PHE A 161 -3.57 -14.25 -12.75
C PHE A 161 -3.14 -15.27 -13.80
N ARG A 162 -1.82 -15.48 -13.91
CA ARG A 162 -1.22 -16.56 -14.70
C ARG A 162 -0.18 -17.24 -13.82
N ASP A 163 -0.44 -18.49 -13.47
CA ASP A 163 0.31 -19.22 -12.44
C ASP A 163 0.37 -18.42 -11.13
N GLU A 164 1.57 -18.12 -10.63
CA GLU A 164 1.84 -17.33 -9.43
C GLU A 164 2.02 -15.82 -9.70
N VAL A 165 1.85 -15.37 -10.95
CA VAL A 165 2.04 -13.97 -11.33
C VAL A 165 0.68 -13.27 -11.39
N GLU A 166 0.60 -12.13 -10.69
CA GLU A 166 -0.53 -11.22 -10.75
C GLU A 166 -0.23 -10.06 -11.69
N PHE A 167 -1.16 -9.79 -12.59
CA PHE A 167 -1.20 -8.59 -13.42
C PHE A 167 -2.32 -7.71 -12.87
N SER A 168 -2.03 -6.46 -12.55
CA SER A 168 -3.04 -5.53 -12.04
C SER A 168 -2.96 -4.18 -12.72
N LEU A 169 -4.08 -3.70 -13.26
CA LEU A 169 -4.28 -2.33 -13.71
C LEU A 169 -4.99 -1.57 -12.60
N THR A 170 -4.37 -0.48 -12.13
CA THR A 170 -4.88 0.30 -11.00
C THR A 170 -5.05 1.76 -11.38
N LYS A 171 -6.19 2.34 -10.98
CA LYS A 171 -6.47 3.77 -11.06
C LYS A 171 -6.89 4.27 -9.68
N GLN A 172 -6.38 5.44 -9.28
CA GLN A 172 -6.63 6.01 -7.96
C GLN A 172 -7.45 7.29 -8.09
N TYR A 173 -8.28 7.56 -7.09
CA TYR A 173 -9.13 8.73 -7.03
C TYR A 173 -9.11 9.37 -5.64
N PHE A 174 -9.05 10.70 -5.62
CA PHE A 174 -9.32 11.49 -4.41
C PHE A 174 -10.83 11.52 -4.13
N LEU A 175 -11.19 11.34 -2.86
CA LEU A 175 -12.58 11.53 -2.40
C LEU A 175 -12.95 13.01 -2.30
N HIS A 176 -11.98 13.87 -2.03
CA HIS A 176 -12.16 15.31 -1.87
C HIS A 176 -11.07 16.04 -2.65
N PRO A 177 -11.35 17.23 -3.20
CA PRO A 177 -10.32 18.09 -3.76
C PRO A 177 -9.20 18.36 -2.75
N ILE A 178 -7.95 18.52 -3.24
CA ILE A 178 -6.73 18.65 -2.41
C ILE A 178 -6.71 19.96 -1.58
N GLU A 179 -7.74 20.80 -1.68
CA GLU A 179 -7.79 22.12 -1.05
C GLU A 179 -8.01 22.06 0.46
N GLY A 180 -6.90 22.08 1.22
CA GLY A 180 -6.70 22.84 2.47
C GLY A 180 -7.55 22.51 3.70
N GLN A 181 -8.61 21.72 3.59
CA GLN A 181 -9.43 21.35 4.74
C GLN A 181 -8.73 20.25 5.53
N GLY A 182 -8.40 20.56 6.79
CA GLY A 182 -7.83 19.60 7.73
C GLY A 182 -8.83 18.48 7.99
N VAL A 183 -8.78 17.42 7.20
CA VAL A 183 -9.63 16.24 7.39
C VAL A 183 -9.15 15.54 8.66
N VAL A 184 -10.01 15.51 9.69
CA VAL A 184 -9.67 15.01 11.02
C VAL A 184 -9.79 13.48 11.12
N GLY A 185 -10.50 12.84 10.18
CA GLY A 185 -10.67 11.39 10.14
C GLY A 185 -11.28 10.90 8.82
N PRO A 186 -11.43 9.57 8.64
CA PRO A 186 -12.03 9.01 7.43
C PRO A 186 -13.47 9.51 7.20
N ALA A 187 -13.85 9.69 5.95
CA ALA A 187 -15.18 10.08 5.53
C ALA A 187 -16.25 9.09 6.02
N VAL A 188 -17.31 9.59 6.64
CA VAL A 188 -18.42 8.73 7.06
C VAL A 188 -19.21 8.25 5.84
N GLN A 189 -19.46 9.16 4.90
CA GLN A 189 -20.17 8.91 3.66
C GLN A 189 -19.21 9.03 2.48
N LEU A 190 -19.28 8.11 1.52
CA LEU A 190 -18.55 8.24 0.27
C LEU A 190 -19.35 9.12 -0.72
N PRO A 191 -18.70 10.04 -1.44
CA PRO A 191 -19.37 10.80 -2.50
C PRO A 191 -19.88 9.86 -3.59
N ALA A 192 -20.72 10.35 -4.49
CA ALA A 192 -21.10 9.58 -5.67
C ALA A 192 -19.85 9.26 -6.52
N TRP A 193 -19.84 8.08 -7.18
CA TRP A 193 -18.67 7.59 -7.92
C TRP A 193 -18.20 8.56 -9.02
N ASP A 194 -19.15 9.17 -9.72
CA ASP A 194 -18.94 10.14 -10.78
C ASP A 194 -18.37 11.48 -10.29
N LYS A 195 -18.46 11.77 -8.98
CA LYS A 195 -17.88 12.96 -8.35
C LYS A 195 -16.44 12.77 -7.88
N LEU A 196 -15.89 11.56 -7.99
CA LEU A 196 -14.50 11.29 -7.61
C LEU A 196 -13.54 11.95 -8.60
N THR A 197 -12.43 12.47 -8.07
CA THR A 197 -11.40 13.10 -8.90
C THR A 197 -10.23 12.14 -9.10
N PRO A 198 -9.87 11.75 -10.34
CA PRO A 198 -8.71 10.92 -10.60
C PRO A 198 -7.44 11.54 -9.99
N VAL A 199 -6.53 10.73 -9.47
CA VAL A 199 -5.24 11.23 -8.96
C VAL A 199 -4.34 11.67 -10.13
N ASP A 200 -4.35 10.89 -11.21
CA ASP A 200 -3.71 11.26 -12.47
C ASP A 200 -4.72 11.97 -13.38
N MET A 201 -4.47 13.25 -13.67
CA MET A 201 -5.33 14.05 -14.55
C MET A 201 -5.37 13.53 -15.99
N GLN A 202 -4.34 12.78 -16.41
CA GLN A 202 -4.32 12.08 -17.71
C GLN A 202 -5.12 10.77 -17.68
N LYS A 203 -5.68 10.40 -16.50
CA LYS A 203 -6.50 9.19 -16.29
C LYS A 203 -5.80 7.89 -16.67
N ARG A 204 -4.48 7.88 -16.63
CA ARG A 204 -3.68 6.70 -16.95
C ARG A 204 -3.86 5.63 -15.89
N TRP A 205 -3.71 4.39 -16.32
CA TRP A 205 -3.71 3.21 -15.49
C TRP A 205 -2.28 2.81 -15.17
N ILE A 206 -2.01 2.54 -13.89
CA ILE A 206 -0.73 1.96 -13.48
C ILE A 206 -0.86 0.44 -13.57
N MET A 207 -0.10 -0.15 -14.50
CA MET A 207 0.01 -1.59 -14.61
C MET A 207 1.16 -2.08 -13.74
N GLN A 208 0.89 -3.10 -12.92
CA GLN A 208 1.93 -3.83 -12.19
C GLN A 208 1.86 -5.30 -12.54
N VAL A 209 3.03 -5.91 -12.77
CA VAL A 209 3.19 -7.36 -12.92
C VAL A 209 4.03 -7.83 -11.76
N ARG A 210 3.46 -8.63 -10.87
CA ARG A 210 4.07 -8.93 -9.57
C ARG A 210 3.99 -10.41 -9.22
N THR A 211 4.96 -10.81 -8.41
CA THR A 211 5.03 -12.15 -7.82
C THR A 211 5.45 -11.99 -6.36
N HIS A 212 5.06 -12.97 -5.55
CA HIS A 212 5.34 -12.96 -4.11
C HIS A 212 6.18 -14.17 -3.73
N VAL A 213 7.21 -13.93 -2.92
CA VAL A 213 8.02 -14.96 -2.28
C VAL A 213 7.66 -15.00 -0.81
N LEU A 214 7.36 -16.20 -0.29
CA LEU A 214 6.87 -16.36 1.09
C LEU A 214 7.90 -15.91 2.12
N GLN A 215 9.19 -16.20 1.86
CA GLN A 215 10.29 -15.95 2.79
C GLN A 215 11.37 -15.10 2.12
N ASP A 216 11.71 -13.97 2.74
CA ASP A 216 12.72 -13.02 2.26
C ASP A 216 14.17 -13.50 2.47
N ASN A 217 14.38 -14.52 3.29
CA ASN A 217 15.69 -15.13 3.55
C ASN A 217 16.08 -16.23 2.55
N LYS A 218 15.31 -16.40 1.46
CA LYS A 218 15.58 -17.39 0.41
C LYS A 218 16.00 -16.71 -0.90
N PRO A 219 17.30 -16.37 -1.07
CA PRO A 219 17.77 -15.61 -2.23
C PRO A 219 17.55 -16.33 -3.56
N ASP A 220 17.57 -17.67 -3.58
CA ASP A 220 17.32 -18.45 -4.80
C ASP A 220 15.86 -18.36 -5.26
N GLU A 221 14.90 -18.32 -4.33
CA GLU A 221 13.48 -18.13 -4.67
C GLU A 221 13.25 -16.70 -5.18
N ILE A 222 13.88 -15.69 -4.57
CA ILE A 222 13.84 -14.31 -5.05
C ILE A 222 14.43 -14.20 -6.46
N ARG A 223 15.57 -14.84 -6.73
CA ARG A 223 16.19 -14.84 -8.06
C ARG A 223 15.26 -15.46 -9.11
N LYS A 224 14.64 -16.61 -8.80
CA LYS A 224 13.65 -17.25 -9.69
C LYS A 224 12.47 -16.33 -9.97
N ALA A 225 11.94 -15.66 -8.95
CA ALA A 225 10.87 -14.66 -9.10
C ALA A 225 11.29 -13.51 -10.03
N GLN A 226 12.49 -12.96 -9.84
CA GLN A 226 13.03 -11.92 -10.72
C GLN A 226 13.20 -12.40 -12.17
N ASP A 227 13.78 -13.58 -12.37
CA ASP A 227 14.00 -14.16 -13.71
C ASP A 227 12.69 -14.42 -14.44
N LYS A 228 11.67 -14.92 -13.71
CA LYS A 228 10.31 -15.10 -14.23
C LYS A 228 9.70 -13.79 -14.71
N LEU A 229 9.80 -12.72 -13.92
CA LEU A 229 9.29 -11.41 -14.31
C LEU A 229 10.07 -10.82 -15.49
N MET A 230 11.39 -10.99 -15.56
CA MET A 230 12.18 -10.54 -16.71
C MET A 230 11.85 -11.31 -17.99
N ALA A 231 11.57 -12.60 -17.90
CA ALA A 231 11.10 -13.39 -19.05
C ALA A 231 9.74 -12.89 -19.53
N LEU A 232 8.79 -12.66 -18.62
CA LEU A 232 7.48 -12.07 -18.93
C LEU A 232 7.58 -10.68 -19.53
N ARG A 233 8.50 -9.84 -19.04
CA ARG A 233 8.77 -8.54 -19.65
C ARG A 233 9.14 -8.69 -21.12
N ASN A 234 10.02 -9.65 -21.44
CA ASN A 234 10.45 -9.89 -22.81
C ASN A 234 9.33 -10.47 -23.69
N GLU A 235 8.45 -11.30 -23.12
CA GLU A 235 7.23 -11.80 -23.80
C GLU A 235 6.26 -10.66 -24.14
N LEU A 236 6.18 -9.65 -23.26
CA LEU A 236 5.30 -8.49 -23.39
C LEU A 236 5.97 -7.27 -24.07
N ASP A 237 7.18 -7.44 -24.60
CA ASP A 237 7.91 -6.36 -25.25
C ASP A 237 7.15 -5.87 -26.48
N GLY A 238 7.07 -4.55 -26.65
CA GLY A 238 6.25 -3.90 -27.68
C GLY A 238 4.75 -3.85 -27.38
N VAL A 239 4.24 -4.56 -26.37
CA VAL A 239 2.84 -4.46 -25.92
C VAL A 239 2.71 -3.51 -24.73
N PHE A 240 3.61 -3.61 -23.76
CA PHE A 240 3.66 -2.73 -22.60
C PHE A 240 5.04 -2.11 -22.42
N ASP A 241 5.08 -0.79 -22.24
CA ASP A 241 6.31 -0.05 -21.96
C ASP A 241 6.63 -0.10 -20.45
N PHE A 242 7.45 -1.08 -20.04
CA PHE A 242 7.88 -1.22 -18.65
C PHE A 242 8.95 -0.20 -18.29
N ARG A 243 8.72 0.55 -17.20
CA ARG A 243 9.54 1.70 -16.80
C ARG A 243 10.24 1.47 -15.46
N THR A 244 11.42 2.05 -15.34
CA THR A 244 12.10 2.21 -14.05
C THR A 244 11.38 3.30 -13.25
N ILE A 245 10.92 2.96 -12.05
CA ILE A 245 10.35 3.91 -11.10
C ILE A 245 11.36 4.15 -9.99
N ASP A 246 11.59 5.42 -9.62
CA ASP A 246 12.43 5.73 -8.46
C ASP A 246 11.80 5.11 -7.20
N ARG A 247 12.55 4.23 -6.53
CA ARG A 247 12.12 3.55 -5.30
C ARG A 247 11.61 4.51 -4.22
N LYS A 248 12.04 5.78 -4.22
CA LYS A 248 11.56 6.82 -3.30
C LYS A 248 10.07 7.09 -3.43
N VAL A 249 9.46 6.84 -4.59
CA VAL A 249 8.00 6.94 -4.78
C VAL A 249 7.25 5.94 -3.90
N HIS A 250 7.90 4.83 -3.52
CA HIS A 250 7.35 3.81 -2.66
C HIS A 250 7.81 3.93 -1.20
N ASP A 251 8.54 5.00 -0.83
CA ASP A 251 9.01 5.18 0.55
C ASP A 251 7.87 5.59 1.47
N THR A 252 7.46 4.68 2.33
CA THR A 252 6.40 4.89 3.32
C THR A 252 6.96 5.32 4.69
N ARG A 253 8.29 5.42 4.84
CA ARG A 253 8.92 5.75 6.13
C ARG A 253 8.66 7.19 6.52
N ILE A 254 8.44 7.39 7.81
CA ILE A 254 8.32 8.72 8.40
C ILE A 254 9.70 9.14 8.89
N ALA A 255 10.22 10.25 8.37
CA ALA A 255 11.46 10.82 8.83
C ALA A 255 11.39 11.06 10.35
N MET A 256 12.31 10.46 11.11
CA MET A 256 12.46 10.79 12.52
C MET A 256 12.88 12.26 12.59
N ARG A 257 12.07 13.10 13.23
CA ARG A 257 12.56 14.43 13.62
C ARG A 257 13.73 14.18 14.55
N GLN A 258 14.94 14.56 14.14
CA GLN A 258 16.04 14.66 15.08
C GLN A 258 15.56 15.59 16.19
N GLN A 259 15.50 15.08 17.43
CA GLN A 259 15.37 15.96 18.57
C GLN A 259 16.51 16.95 18.43
N GLY A 260 16.18 18.24 18.31
CA GLY A 260 17.17 19.29 18.15
C GLY A 260 18.26 19.04 19.18
N VAL A 261 19.49 18.91 18.70
CA VAL A 261 20.67 18.83 19.57
C VAL A 261 20.50 19.98 20.55
N GLN A 262 20.27 19.67 21.83
CA GLN A 262 20.37 20.68 22.88
C GLN A 262 21.77 21.25 22.74
N ALA A 263 21.88 22.48 22.24
CA ALA A 263 23.14 23.18 22.16
C ALA A 263 23.75 23.13 23.57
N LEU A 264 24.90 22.47 23.70
CA LEU A 264 25.64 22.45 24.95
C LEU A 264 25.84 23.91 25.40
N PRO A 265 25.62 24.24 26.68
CA PRO A 265 25.74 25.61 27.15
C PRO A 265 27.17 26.12 26.88
N GLN A 266 27.28 27.06 25.94
CA GLN A 266 28.52 27.80 25.70
C GLN A 266 28.72 28.79 26.84
N LYS A 267 29.30 28.32 27.96
CA LYS A 267 30.19 29.05 28.89
C LYS A 267 30.20 28.35 30.25
N VAL A 268 31.32 27.70 30.55
CA VAL A 268 31.72 27.42 31.93
C VAL A 268 32.31 28.73 32.47
N MET A 269 31.60 29.41 33.37
CA MET A 269 32.21 30.49 34.16
C MET A 269 33.13 29.84 35.21
N ILE A 270 34.42 29.79 34.91
CA ILE A 270 35.44 29.52 35.93
C ILE A 270 35.51 30.78 36.79
N GLY A 271 34.99 30.69 38.02
CA GLY A 271 35.11 31.76 39.01
C GLY A 271 36.57 32.07 39.29
N LYS A 272 36.95 33.34 39.15
CA LYS A 272 38.22 33.86 39.67
C LYS A 272 38.05 34.12 41.17
N LYS A 273 38.89 33.47 41.97
CA LYS A 273 39.28 33.98 43.29
C LYS A 273 40.40 34.99 43.11
#